data_AF-A0A197JP57-F1
#
_entry.id   AF-A0A197JP57-F1
#
_cell.length_a   1.000
_cell.length_b   1.000
_cell.length_c   1.000
_cell.angle_alpha   90.00
_cell.angle_beta   90.00
_cell.angle_gamma   90.00
#
_symmetry.space_group_name_H-M   'P 1'
#
loop_
_entity.id
_entity.type
_entity.pdbx_description
1 polymer ?
#
loop_
_entity_poly.entity_id
_entity_poly.type
_entity_poly.pdbx_seq_one_letter_code
_entity_poly.pdbx_strand_id
1 'polypeptide(L)'
;MATRSARTVDKTINDKHARILKALLHKPENKYCVDCRRKDPRWASFNLGCFMCIRCSGVHRSMGTHISKVKSIDLDSWTAVQVENMIKWGNEKANKYWEARLPANSIPNENTSGIDSWIRSKYEWKQFASQGPVPDPADLGPIDEAILADLVRILEKSRHILCQV
;
A
#
# COMPACT_ATOMS: atom_id res chain seq x y z
N MET A 1 7.35 -1.78 -31.40
CA MET A 1 6.46 -2.84 -30.88
C MET A 1 7.27 -3.76 -29.98
N ALA A 2 6.84 -4.04 -28.74
CA ALA A 2 7.55 -4.96 -27.85
C ALA A 2 7.49 -6.40 -28.37
N THR A 3 8.61 -7.14 -28.27
CA THR A 3 8.73 -8.54 -28.71
C THR A 3 7.87 -9.46 -27.85
N ARG A 4 7.48 -10.63 -28.39
CA ARG A 4 6.69 -11.64 -27.65
C ARG A 4 7.38 -12.07 -26.36
N SER A 5 8.72 -12.16 -26.36
CA SER A 5 9.52 -12.47 -25.16
C SER A 5 9.42 -11.37 -24.10
N ALA A 6 9.55 -10.09 -24.48
CA ALA A 6 9.43 -8.97 -23.55
C ALA A 6 8.05 -8.91 -22.88
N ARG A 7 6.97 -9.16 -23.63
CA ARG A 7 5.60 -9.21 -23.08
C ARG A 7 5.41 -10.33 -22.05
N THR A 8 6.05 -11.47 -22.25
CA THR A 8 5.99 -12.59 -21.30
C THR A 8 6.76 -12.26 -20.02
N VAL A 9 7.92 -11.60 -20.13
CA VAL A 9 8.71 -11.15 -18.97
C VAL A 9 7.98 -10.08 -18.16
N ASP A 10 7.35 -9.11 -18.81
CA ASP A 10 6.55 -8.08 -18.12
C ASP A 10 5.38 -8.70 -17.35
N LYS A 11 4.73 -9.71 -17.93
CA LYS A 11 3.64 -10.44 -17.28
C LYS A 11 4.12 -11.19 -16.03
N THR A 12 5.23 -11.92 -16.10
CA THR A 12 5.74 -12.67 -14.94
C THR A 12 6.21 -11.75 -13.81
N ILE A 13 6.79 -10.59 -14.13
CA ILE A 13 7.15 -9.57 -13.14
C ILE A 13 5.90 -9.01 -12.46
N ASN A 14 4.87 -8.65 -13.24
CA ASN A 14 3.61 -8.17 -12.69
C ASN A 14 2.93 -9.21 -11.78
N ASP A 15 2.89 -10.48 -12.21
CA ASP A 15 2.30 -11.56 -11.41
C ASP A 15 3.04 -11.74 -10.07
N LYS A 16 4.37 -11.62 -10.08
CA LYS A 16 5.20 -11.65 -8.87
C LYS A 16 4.90 -10.47 -7.94
N HIS A 17 4.81 -9.25 -8.48
CA HIS A 17 4.46 -8.06 -7.69
C HIS A 17 3.07 -8.18 -7.06
N ALA A 18 2.08 -8.65 -7.82
CA ALA A 18 0.73 -8.87 -7.32
C ALA A 18 0.69 -9.89 -6.17
N ARG A 19 1.47 -10.97 -6.24
CA ARG A 19 1.58 -11.96 -5.15
C ARG A 19 2.13 -11.35 -3.86
N ILE A 20 3.18 -10.53 -3.99
CA ILE A 20 3.79 -9.83 -2.84
C ILE A 20 2.78 -8.89 -2.19
N LEU A 21 2.12 -8.04 -2.98
CA LEU A 21 1.13 -7.09 -2.47
C LEU A 21 -0.06 -7.80 -1.80
N LYS A 22 -0.51 -8.94 -2.35
CA LYS A 22 -1.53 -9.78 -1.73
C LYS A 22 -1.08 -10.38 -0.39
N ALA A 23 0.19 -10.77 -0.28
CA ALA A 23 0.75 -11.23 0.99
C ALA A 23 0.72 -10.10 2.04
N LEU A 24 1.05 -8.86 1.65
CA LEU A 24 0.98 -7.72 2.56
C LEU A 24 -0.44 -7.45 3.09
N LEU A 25 -1.49 -7.72 2.30
CA LEU A 25 -2.88 -7.58 2.74
C LEU A 25 -3.29 -8.60 3.84
N HIS A 26 -2.55 -9.69 4.01
CA HIS A 26 -2.82 -10.66 5.07
C HIS A 26 -2.34 -10.19 6.45
N LYS A 27 -1.50 -9.15 6.52
CA LYS A 27 -1.04 -8.60 7.80
C LYS A 27 -2.22 -7.93 8.55
N PRO A 28 -2.33 -8.10 9.88
CA PRO A 28 -3.47 -7.61 10.66
C PRO A 28 -3.80 -6.12 10.43
N GLU A 29 -2.77 -5.27 10.35
CA GLU A 29 -2.86 -3.84 10.12
C GLU A 29 -3.41 -3.47 8.73
N ASN A 30 -3.19 -4.33 7.73
CA ASN A 30 -3.56 -4.09 6.34
C ASN A 30 -4.90 -4.73 5.97
N LYS A 31 -5.52 -5.52 6.87
CA LYS A 31 -6.86 -6.10 6.65
C LYS A 31 -7.98 -5.06 6.61
N TYR A 32 -7.70 -3.84 7.06
CA TYR A 32 -8.65 -2.76 7.15
C TYR A 32 -8.13 -1.54 6.39
N CYS A 33 -9.04 -0.82 5.73
CA CYS A 33 -8.77 0.44 5.09
C CYS A 33 -8.11 1.41 6.09
N VAL A 34 -7.03 2.05 5.65
CA VAL A 34 -6.27 3.01 6.46
C VAL A 34 -7.10 4.23 6.89
N ASP A 35 -8.19 4.55 6.19
CA ASP A 35 -8.98 5.76 6.46
C ASP A 35 -10.33 5.48 7.12
N CYS A 36 -11.11 4.53 6.60
CA CYS A 36 -12.49 4.27 7.06
C CYS A 36 -12.68 2.93 7.79
N ARG A 37 -11.57 2.18 7.97
CA ARG A 37 -11.56 0.86 8.62
C ARG A 37 -12.49 -0.20 8.00
N ARG A 38 -12.98 0.00 6.77
CA ARG A 38 -13.65 -1.06 5.98
C ARG A 38 -12.68 -2.23 5.72
N LYS A 39 -13.15 -3.45 5.83
CA LYS A 39 -12.37 -4.68 5.57
C LYS A 39 -11.93 -4.79 4.10
N ASP A 40 -10.88 -5.59 3.90
CA ASP A 40 -10.37 -6.02 2.59
C ASP A 40 -10.05 -4.85 1.64
N PRO A 41 -9.12 -3.94 2.01
CA PRO A 41 -8.65 -2.92 1.09
C PRO A 41 -7.94 -3.56 -0.12
N ARG A 42 -8.28 -3.13 -1.33
CA ARG A 42 -7.71 -3.63 -2.60
C ARG A 42 -7.03 -2.55 -3.43
N TRP A 43 -6.77 -1.42 -2.79
CA TRP A 43 -6.18 -0.23 -3.38
C TRP A 43 -5.08 0.28 -2.45
N ALA A 44 -4.12 1.01 -2.98
CA ALA A 44 -3.02 1.55 -2.19
C ALA A 44 -2.52 2.88 -2.76
N SER A 45 -2.00 3.71 -1.86
CA SER A 45 -1.19 4.88 -2.23
C SER A 45 0.27 4.54 -2.00
N PHE A 46 1.04 4.37 -3.07
CA PHE A 46 2.41 3.85 -2.97
C PHE A 46 3.44 4.88 -2.52
N ASN A 47 3.12 6.17 -2.61
CA ASN A 47 3.97 7.24 -2.08
C ASN A 47 3.66 7.54 -0.60
N LEU A 48 2.42 7.26 -0.14
CA LEU A 48 2.04 7.39 1.27
C LEU A 48 2.24 6.09 2.06
N GLY A 49 2.41 4.96 1.36
CA GLY A 49 2.73 3.66 1.96
C GLY A 49 1.54 2.93 2.59
N CYS A 50 0.31 3.20 2.16
CA CYS A 50 -0.90 2.70 2.83
C CYS A 50 -1.90 1.99 1.88
N PHE A 51 -2.66 1.07 2.46
CA PHE A 51 -3.74 0.30 1.83
C PHE A 51 -5.11 0.86 2.22
N MET A 52 -5.97 1.03 1.22
CA MET A 52 -7.27 1.66 1.33
C MET A 52 -8.35 0.92 0.52
N CYS A 53 -9.61 1.18 0.82
CA CYS A 53 -10.73 0.66 0.04
C CYS A 53 -10.95 1.49 -1.23
N ILE A 54 -11.75 0.95 -2.16
CA ILE A 54 -12.06 1.64 -3.42
C ILE A 54 -12.69 3.03 -3.21
N ARG A 55 -13.57 3.20 -2.21
CA ARG A 55 -14.19 4.50 -1.90
C ARG A 55 -13.16 5.56 -1.50
N CYS A 56 -12.29 5.22 -0.54
CA CYS A 56 -11.24 6.14 -0.07
C CYS A 56 -10.22 6.41 -1.17
N SER A 57 -9.94 5.42 -2.02
CA SER A 57 -9.08 5.61 -3.19
C SER A 57 -9.59 6.69 -4.15
N GLY A 58 -10.90 6.87 -4.29
CA GLY A 58 -11.49 7.94 -5.08
C GLY A 58 -11.18 9.33 -4.53
N VAL A 59 -11.25 9.50 -3.21
CA VAL A 59 -10.86 10.76 -2.53
C VAL A 59 -9.35 10.99 -2.66
N HIS A 60 -8.53 9.96 -2.50
CA HIS A 60 -7.09 10.09 -2.71
C HIS A 60 -6.73 10.53 -4.13
N ARG A 61 -7.50 10.12 -5.14
CA ARG A 61 -7.31 10.59 -6.52
C ARG A 61 -7.71 12.07 -6.67
N SER A 62 -8.76 12.54 -5.99
CA SER A 62 -9.24 13.93 -6.09
C SER A 62 -8.30 14.95 -5.42
N MET A 63 -7.44 14.52 -4.48
CA MET A 63 -6.36 15.34 -3.92
C MET A 63 -5.20 15.60 -4.91
N GLY A 64 -5.08 14.79 -5.96
CA GLY A 64 -4.03 14.94 -6.98
C GLY A 64 -2.72 14.20 -6.68
N THR A 65 -1.94 13.95 -7.73
CA THR A 65 -0.74 13.08 -7.72
C THR A 65 0.47 13.67 -6.98
N HIS A 66 0.44 14.97 -6.70
CA HIS A 66 1.43 15.64 -5.86
C HIS A 66 1.23 15.31 -4.37
N ILE A 67 0.04 14.83 -3.98
CA ILE A 67 -0.28 14.38 -2.62
C ILE A 67 -0.32 12.86 -2.56
N SER A 68 -1.14 12.21 -3.41
CA SER A 68 -1.37 10.77 -3.35
C SER A 68 -1.36 10.12 -4.73
N LYS A 69 -0.58 9.04 -4.86
CA LYS A 69 -0.42 8.27 -6.09
C LYS A 69 -1.02 6.88 -5.90
N VAL A 70 -2.25 6.73 -6.39
CA VAL A 70 -3.11 5.58 -6.13
C VAL A 70 -3.00 4.52 -7.22
N LYS A 71 -2.91 3.25 -6.81
CA LYS A 71 -2.99 2.07 -7.69
C LYS A 71 -3.87 0.98 -7.07
N SER A 72 -4.53 0.21 -7.93
CA SER A 72 -5.17 -1.05 -7.58
C SER A 72 -4.13 -2.13 -7.34
N ILE A 73 -4.37 -2.98 -6.33
CA ILE A 73 -3.51 -4.14 -6.05
C ILE A 73 -3.66 -5.23 -7.13
N ASP A 74 -4.87 -5.36 -7.69
CA ASP A 74 -5.21 -6.44 -8.62
C ASP A 74 -5.15 -6.01 -10.09
N LEU A 75 -5.44 -4.74 -10.40
CA LEU A 75 -5.68 -4.28 -11.77
C LEU A 75 -4.53 -3.49 -12.39
N ASP A 76 -3.64 -2.91 -11.59
CA ASP A 76 -2.57 -2.04 -12.09
C ASP A 76 -1.21 -2.77 -12.12
N SER A 77 -0.35 -2.37 -13.07
CA SER A 77 1.06 -2.77 -13.08
C SER A 77 1.84 -2.03 -12.00
N TRP A 78 2.74 -2.71 -11.32
CA TRP A 78 3.58 -2.13 -10.26
C TRP A 78 5.06 -2.23 -10.62
N THR A 79 5.85 -1.22 -10.25
CA THR A 79 7.31 -1.29 -10.35
C THR A 79 7.91 -1.88 -9.08
N ALA A 80 9.14 -2.41 -9.16
CA ALA A 80 9.82 -2.99 -7.99
C ALA A 80 9.94 -1.98 -6.84
N VAL A 81 10.34 -0.73 -7.14
CA VAL A 81 10.44 0.36 -6.14
C VAL A 81 9.10 0.66 -5.46
N GLN A 82 7.99 0.61 -6.22
CA GLN A 82 6.66 0.84 -5.64
C GLN A 82 6.26 -0.29 -4.68
N VAL A 83 6.57 -1.54 -5.03
CA VAL A 83 6.31 -2.69 -4.16
C VAL A 83 7.19 -2.64 -2.91
N GLU A 84 8.47 -2.28 -3.07
CA GLU A 84 9.41 -2.11 -1.96
C GLU A 84 8.95 -1.04 -0.96
N ASN A 85 8.42 0.08 -1.45
CA ASN A 85 7.84 1.10 -0.58
C ASN A 85 6.65 0.55 0.23
N MET A 86 5.80 -0.26 -0.40
CA MET A 86 4.67 -0.89 0.33
C MET A 86 5.13 -1.93 1.36
N ILE A 87 6.23 -2.66 1.09
CA ILE A 87 6.86 -3.58 2.05
C ILE A 87 7.39 -2.82 3.26
N LYS A 88 8.09 -1.70 3.02
CA LYS A 88 8.73 -0.89 4.07
C LYS A 88 7.71 -0.16 4.94
N TRP A 89 6.60 0.29 4.35
CA TRP A 89 5.51 0.97 5.06
C TRP A 89 4.47 0.00 5.63
N GLY A 90 3.29 -0.07 5.02
CA GLY A 90 2.10 -0.69 5.59
C GLY A 90 1.30 0.26 6.48
N ASN A 91 0.05 -0.11 6.76
CA ASN A 91 -0.91 0.73 7.46
C ASN A 91 -0.49 1.06 8.90
N GLU A 92 0.21 0.15 9.58
CA GLU A 92 0.70 0.40 10.93
C GLU A 92 1.64 1.61 10.97
N LYS A 93 2.69 1.60 10.14
CA LYS A 93 3.67 2.71 10.06
C LYS A 93 3.02 3.98 9.49
N ALA A 94 2.14 3.81 8.50
CA ALA A 94 1.38 4.93 7.95
C ALA A 94 0.55 5.62 9.04
N ASN A 95 -0.16 4.88 9.88
CA ASN A 95 -0.95 5.45 10.97
C ASN A 95 -0.04 6.08 12.05
N LYS A 96 1.09 5.44 12.41
CA LYS A 96 2.08 6.02 13.34
C LYS A 96 2.55 7.40 12.90
N TYR A 97 2.67 7.64 11.60
CA TYR A 97 3.02 8.96 11.07
C TYR A 97 1.79 9.86 10.88
N TRP A 98 0.84 9.48 10.02
CA TRP A 98 -0.29 10.33 9.59
C TRP A 98 -1.35 10.57 10.66
N GLU A 99 -1.41 9.73 11.70
CA GLU A 99 -2.36 9.81 12.81
C GLU A 99 -1.63 10.06 14.16
N ALA A 100 -0.36 10.46 14.15
CA ALA A 100 0.48 10.61 15.34
C ALA A 100 -0.12 11.50 16.44
N ARG A 101 -0.85 12.55 16.05
CA ARG A 101 -1.52 13.50 16.96
C ARG A 101 -3.05 13.37 16.93
N LEU A 102 -3.56 12.26 16.45
CA LEU A 102 -5.00 12.06 16.36
C LEU A 102 -5.59 11.84 17.77
N PRO A 103 -6.65 12.57 18.17
CA PRO A 103 -7.34 12.29 19.42
C PRO A 103 -8.00 10.89 19.37
N ALA A 104 -8.03 10.19 20.50
CA ALA A 104 -8.65 8.87 20.59
C ALA A 104 -10.10 8.89 20.06
N ASN A 105 -10.51 7.79 19.42
CA ASN A 105 -11.86 7.60 18.86
C ASN A 105 -12.29 8.59 17.76
N SER A 106 -11.35 9.32 17.14
CA SER A 106 -11.66 10.29 16.07
C SER A 106 -11.69 9.68 14.66
N ILE A 107 -11.40 8.37 14.54
CA ILE A 107 -11.33 7.69 13.23
C ILE A 107 -12.76 7.43 12.72
N PRO A 108 -13.11 7.89 11.50
CA PRO A 108 -14.38 7.58 10.88
C PRO A 108 -14.58 6.09 10.65
N ASN A 109 -15.82 5.62 10.82
CA ASN A 109 -16.22 4.28 10.39
C ASN A 109 -16.61 4.29 8.89
N GLU A 110 -16.91 3.11 8.35
CA GLU A 110 -17.23 2.97 6.92
C GLU A 110 -18.50 3.73 6.47
N ASN A 111 -19.41 4.04 7.39
CA ASN A 111 -20.68 4.72 7.15
C ASN A 111 -20.62 6.24 7.35
N THR A 112 -19.44 6.78 7.66
CA THR A 112 -19.30 8.22 7.92
C THR A 112 -19.44 9.01 6.62
N SER A 113 -20.38 9.97 6.61
CA SER A 113 -20.65 10.86 5.47
C SER A 113 -19.49 11.82 5.16
N GLY A 114 -18.72 12.21 6.19
CA GLY A 114 -17.59 13.15 6.07
C GLY A 114 -16.23 12.53 5.70
N ILE A 115 -16.20 11.42 4.94
CA ILE A 115 -14.93 10.73 4.64
C ILE A 115 -13.97 11.59 3.80
N ASP A 116 -14.51 12.45 2.92
CA ASP A 116 -13.69 13.32 2.06
C ASP A 116 -12.89 14.33 2.91
N SER A 117 -13.61 15.08 3.74
CA SER A 117 -13.03 16.04 4.69
C SER A 117 -12.02 15.38 5.63
N TRP A 118 -12.31 14.16 6.10
CA TRP A 118 -11.37 13.39 6.92
C TRP A 118 -10.04 13.11 6.21
N ILE A 119 -10.10 12.55 5.00
CA ILE A 119 -8.91 12.18 4.22
C ILE A 119 -8.09 13.44 3.88
N ARG A 120 -8.76 14.54 3.50
CA ARG A 120 -8.07 15.82 3.26
C ARG A 120 -7.39 16.36 4.50
N SER A 121 -8.08 16.34 5.64
CA SER A 121 -7.49 16.76 6.93
C SER A 121 -6.25 15.94 7.28
N LYS A 122 -6.27 14.64 6.99
CA LYS A 122 -5.18 13.71 7.25
C LYS A 122 -3.96 13.95 6.34
N TYR A 123 -4.14 14.10 5.03
CA TYR A 123 -3.03 14.09 4.06
C TYR A 123 -2.75 15.43 3.37
N GLU A 124 -3.79 16.22 3.08
CA GLU A 124 -3.66 17.53 2.44
C GLU A 124 -3.24 18.59 3.47
N TRP A 125 -3.95 18.64 4.62
CA TRP A 125 -3.64 19.59 5.69
C TRP A 125 -2.69 19.03 6.75
N LYS A 126 -2.39 17.73 6.70
CA LYS A 126 -1.45 17.05 7.62
C LYS A 126 -1.75 17.30 9.10
N GLN A 127 -3.03 17.49 9.43
CA GLN A 127 -3.47 18.00 10.74
C GLN A 127 -2.95 17.11 11.89
N PHE A 128 -2.96 15.80 11.67
CA PHE A 128 -2.59 14.79 12.67
C PHE A 128 -1.21 14.17 12.44
N ALA A 129 -0.52 14.51 11.34
CA ALA A 129 0.73 13.88 10.95
C ALA A 129 1.87 14.26 11.89
N SER A 130 2.81 13.35 12.21
CA SER A 130 3.98 13.66 13.04
C SER A 130 4.72 14.92 12.57
N GLN A 131 5.38 15.61 13.50
CA GLN A 131 6.19 16.78 13.15
C GLN A 131 7.34 16.38 12.23
N GLY A 132 7.63 17.22 11.24
CA GLY A 132 8.70 17.00 10.26
C GLY A 132 8.25 16.39 8.92
N PRO A 133 9.20 16.16 8.00
CA PRO A 133 8.91 15.59 6.69
C PRO A 133 8.38 14.15 6.80
N VAL A 134 7.76 13.66 5.74
CA VAL A 134 7.39 12.24 5.64
C VAL A 134 8.70 11.43 5.65
N PRO A 135 8.85 10.44 6.54
CA PRO A 135 10.07 9.62 6.59
C PRO A 135 10.35 8.98 5.24
N ASP A 136 11.62 8.92 4.85
CA ASP A 136 12.01 8.14 3.69
C ASP A 136 11.75 6.65 4.00
N PRO A 137 11.21 5.85 3.05
CA PRO A 137 11.12 4.41 3.22
C PRO A 137 12.41 3.73 3.72
N ALA A 138 13.59 4.26 3.39
CA ALA A 138 14.88 3.77 3.87
C ALA A 138 15.07 3.93 5.39
N ASP A 139 14.43 4.92 6.00
CA ASP A 139 14.54 5.22 7.44
C ASP A 139 13.54 4.43 8.29
N LEU A 140 12.61 3.69 7.66
CA LEU A 140 11.51 2.99 8.33
C LEU A 140 11.93 1.65 8.94
N GLY A 141 13.04 1.62 9.68
CA GLY A 141 13.52 0.44 10.40
C GLY A 141 13.70 -0.82 9.53
N PRO A 142 14.08 -1.96 10.12
CA PRO A 142 14.22 -3.20 9.39
C PRO A 142 12.87 -3.68 8.84
N ILE A 143 12.93 -4.38 7.69
CA ILE A 143 11.79 -5.13 7.18
C ILE A 143 11.50 -6.25 8.17
N ASP A 144 10.22 -6.37 8.55
CA ASP A 144 9.72 -7.43 9.43
C ASP A 144 10.17 -8.81 8.90
N GLU A 145 10.85 -9.60 9.75
CA GLU A 145 11.40 -10.91 9.38
C GLU A 145 10.31 -11.86 8.85
N ALA A 146 9.08 -11.74 9.33
CA ALA A 146 7.95 -12.52 8.81
C ALA A 146 7.65 -12.15 7.35
N ILE A 147 7.72 -10.86 7.01
CA ILE A 147 7.59 -10.41 5.62
C ILE A 147 8.76 -10.94 4.78
N LEU A 148 9.99 -10.87 5.30
CA LEU A 148 11.16 -11.38 4.57
C LEU A 148 11.02 -12.88 4.26
N ALA A 149 10.60 -13.68 5.25
CA ALA A 149 10.35 -15.10 5.08
C ALA A 149 9.23 -15.39 4.05
N ASP A 150 8.13 -14.64 4.10
CA ASP A 150 7.03 -14.78 3.14
C ASP A 150 7.44 -14.37 1.72
N LEU A 151 8.23 -13.29 1.58
CA LEU A 151 8.82 -12.88 0.31
C LEU A 151 9.74 -13.96 -0.26
N VAL A 152 10.63 -14.52 0.57
CA VAL A 152 11.52 -15.63 0.16
C VAL A 152 10.70 -16.82 -0.33
N ARG A 153 9.66 -17.23 0.39
CA ARG A 153 8.75 -18.31 -0.03
C ARG A 153 8.06 -18.03 -1.36
N ILE A 154 7.61 -16.80 -1.60
CA ILE A 154 6.97 -16.38 -2.86
C ILE A 154 7.97 -16.47 -4.03
N LEU A 155 9.22 -16.09 -3.79
CA LEU A 155 10.31 -16.16 -4.76
C LEU A 155 10.71 -17.60 -5.07
N GLU A 156 10.83 -18.45 -4.06
CA GLU A 156 11.22 -19.86 -4.20
C GLU A 156 10.17 -20.69 -4.94
N LYS A 157 8.87 -20.49 -4.65
CA LYS A 157 7.77 -21.12 -5.41
C LYS A 157 7.78 -20.74 -6.89
N SER A 158 8.36 -19.58 -7.24
CA SER A 158 8.47 -19.14 -8.64
C SER A 158 9.65 -19.80 -9.39
N ARG A 159 10.64 -20.36 -8.66
CA ARG A 159 11.76 -21.14 -9.24
C ARG A 159 11.39 -22.58 -9.56
N HIS A 160 10.56 -23.23 -8.73
CA HIS A 160 10.15 -24.62 -8.99
C HIS A 160 9.23 -24.80 -10.21
N ILE A 161 8.48 -23.77 -10.60
CA ILE A 161 7.62 -23.81 -11.81
C ILE A 161 8.47 -23.81 -13.11
N LEU A 162 9.71 -23.31 -13.07
CA LEU A 162 10.62 -23.27 -14.23
C LEU A 162 11.51 -24.51 -14.38
N CYS A 163 11.48 -25.45 -13.42
CA CYS A 163 12.26 -26.71 -13.46
C CYS A 163 11.40 -27.96 -13.75
N GLN A 164 10.11 -27.79 -14.06
CA GLN A 164 9.20 -28.88 -14.44
C GLN A 164 8.74 -28.81 -15.91
N VAL A 165 9.46 -28.07 -16.75
CA VAL A 165 9.25 -28.01 -18.21
C VAL A 165 10.54 -28.34 -18.93
#